data_AF-A0A455UAA0-F1
#
_entry.id   AF-A0A455UAA0-F1
#
_cell.length_a   1.000
_cell.length_b   1.000
_cell.length_c   1.000
_cell.angle_alpha   90.00
_cell.angle_beta   90.00
_cell.angle_gamma   90.00
#
_symmetry.space_group_name_H-M   'P 1'
#
loop_
_entity.id
_entity.type
_entity.pdbx_description
1 polymer ?
#
loop_
_entity_poly.entity_id
_entity_poly.type
_entity_poly.pdbx_seq_one_letter_code
_entity_poly.pdbx_strand_id
1 'polypeptide(L)'
;MRFSANSNIAKSLIAACAVSTISLSQASANEPVVVSSKIDTEGSVLGELIIQTLERHDIPTENRLQLGGTSVVRSALEAGEIDVYPEYTGNGAFFLI
;
A
#
# COMPACT_ATOMS: atom_id res chain seq x y z
N MET A 1 -28.38 -51.16 8.60
CA MET A 1 -27.02 -50.90 9.13
C MET A 1 -26.89 -49.41 9.41
N ARG A 2 -26.85 -48.98 10.68
CA ARG A 2 -26.60 -47.57 11.05
C ARG A 2 -25.10 -47.43 11.30
N PHE A 3 -24.39 -46.70 10.44
CA PHE A 3 -22.99 -46.33 10.68
C PHE A 3 -22.94 -45.45 11.93
N SER A 4 -22.39 -45.97 13.02
CA SER A 4 -22.06 -45.19 14.21
C SER A 4 -20.82 -44.37 13.89
N ALA A 5 -21.00 -43.12 13.49
CA ALA A 5 -19.89 -42.19 13.33
C ALA A 5 -19.29 -41.89 14.72
N ASN A 6 -18.01 -42.18 14.90
CA ASN A 6 -17.29 -41.94 16.14
C ASN A 6 -17.25 -40.42 16.43
N SER A 7 -17.80 -39.99 17.55
CA SER A 7 -17.98 -38.56 17.88
C SER A 7 -16.66 -37.80 17.97
N ASN A 8 -15.54 -38.50 18.22
CA ASN A 8 -14.20 -37.94 18.23
C ASN A 8 -13.71 -37.56 16.81
N ILE A 9 -14.09 -38.33 15.79
CA ILE A 9 -13.77 -38.03 14.38
C ILE A 9 -14.55 -36.79 13.93
N ALA A 10 -15.83 -36.70 14.30
CA ALA A 10 -16.65 -35.53 14.00
C ALA A 10 -16.11 -34.25 14.66
N LYS A 11 -15.69 -34.32 15.94
CA LYS A 11 -15.05 -33.19 16.65
C LYS A 11 -13.74 -32.78 15.99
N SER A 12 -12.91 -33.75 15.57
CA SER A 12 -11.63 -33.46 14.92
C SER A 12 -11.80 -32.85 13.53
N LEU A 13 -12.85 -33.24 12.79
CA LEU A 13 -13.20 -32.63 11.50
C LEU A 13 -13.70 -31.19 11.66
N ILE A 14 -14.55 -30.95 12.67
CA ILE A 14 -15.06 -29.60 12.97
C ILE A 14 -13.92 -28.68 13.44
N ALA A 15 -13.01 -29.18 14.28
CA ALA A 15 -11.84 -28.44 14.70
C ALA A 15 -10.90 -28.12 13.53
N ALA A 16 -10.69 -29.07 12.60
CA ALA A 16 -9.88 -28.84 11.41
C ALA A 16 -10.50 -27.77 10.49
N CYS A 17 -11.82 -27.82 10.25
CA CYS A 17 -12.51 -26.78 9.47
C CYS A 17 -12.47 -25.41 10.14
N ALA A 18 -12.61 -25.33 11.47
CA ALA A 18 -12.56 -24.07 12.21
C ALA A 18 -11.18 -23.40 12.14
N VAL A 19 -10.11 -24.19 12.19
CA VAL A 19 -8.73 -23.67 12.02
C VAL A 19 -8.49 -23.19 10.59
N SER A 20 -8.98 -23.91 9.58
CA SER A 20 -8.87 -23.49 8.18
C SER A 20 -9.58 -22.17 7.88
N THR A 21 -10.72 -21.89 8.52
CA THR A 21 -11.45 -20.63 8.33
C THR A 21 -10.78 -19.41 8.98
N ILE A 22 -10.00 -19.60 10.05
CA ILE A 22 -9.30 -18.49 10.72
C ILE A 22 -8.08 -18.03 9.90
N SER A 23 -7.41 -18.96 9.20
CA SER A 23 -6.23 -18.63 8.38
C SER A 23 -6.56 -17.86 7.09
N LEU A 24 -7.81 -17.84 6.65
CA LEU A 24 -8.25 -17.14 5.43
C LEU A 24 -8.62 -15.67 5.66
N SER A 25 -8.62 -15.21 6.91
CA SER A 25 -9.06 -13.85 7.27
C SER A 25 -7.91 -12.90 7.64
N GLN A 26 -6.69 -13.19 7.19
CA GLN A 26 -5.66 -12.15 7.14
C GLN A 26 -6.07 -11.14 6.06
N ALA A 27 -6.89 -10.17 6.46
CA ALA A 27 -7.10 -8.96 5.69
C ALA A 27 -5.70 -8.39 5.39
N SER A 28 -5.34 -8.30 4.11
CA SER A 28 -4.21 -7.46 3.69
C SER A 28 -4.49 -6.07 4.25
N ALA A 29 -3.78 -5.69 5.31
CA ALA A 29 -3.69 -4.30 5.67
C ALA A 29 -3.16 -3.58 4.42
N ASN A 30 -3.91 -2.62 3.92
CA ASN A 30 -3.49 -1.87 2.74
C ASN A 30 -2.18 -1.17 3.10
N GLU A 31 -1.11 -1.48 2.37
CA GLU A 31 0.19 -0.85 2.60
C GLU A 31 0.01 0.67 2.38
N PRO A 32 0.55 1.53 3.27
CA PRO A 32 0.42 2.97 3.11
C PRO A 32 0.99 3.44 1.78
N VAL A 33 0.28 4.34 1.09
CA VAL A 33 0.79 4.97 -0.12
C VAL A 33 1.92 5.93 0.26
N VAL A 34 3.13 5.66 -0.23
CA VAL A 34 4.30 6.49 0.01
C VAL A 34 4.27 7.72 -0.91
N VAL A 35 3.88 8.87 -0.34
CA VAL A 35 3.76 10.14 -1.06
C VAL A 35 5.06 10.92 -0.92
N SER A 36 5.63 11.35 -2.05
CA SER A 36 6.86 12.14 -2.08
C SER A 36 6.70 13.44 -2.88
N SER A 37 7.77 14.24 -2.90
CA SER A 37 7.85 15.46 -3.68
C SER A 37 9.28 15.91 -3.90
N LYS A 38 9.43 16.91 -4.78
CA LYS A 38 10.68 17.64 -4.93
C LYS A 38 10.96 18.52 -3.71
N ILE A 39 12.22 18.87 -3.51
CA ILE A 39 12.69 19.65 -2.36
C ILE A 39 12.18 21.10 -2.33
N ASP A 40 11.76 21.64 -3.47
CA ASP A 40 11.22 22.99 -3.56
C ASP A 40 9.89 23.17 -2.81
N THR A 41 9.54 24.43 -2.54
CA THR A 41 8.34 24.79 -1.76
C THR A 41 7.04 24.37 -2.45
N GLU A 42 6.98 24.39 -3.77
CA GLU A 42 5.79 23.95 -4.50
C GLU A 42 5.61 22.44 -4.33
N GLY A 43 6.69 21.67 -4.42
CA GLY A 43 6.72 20.23 -4.17
C GLY A 43 6.15 19.87 -2.80
N SER A 44 6.55 20.56 -1.73
CA SER A 44 5.98 20.28 -0.40
C SER A 44 4.50 20.64 -0.30
N VAL A 45 4.06 21.76 -0.86
CA VAL A 45 2.64 22.16 -0.85
C VAL A 45 1.78 21.17 -1.64
N LEU A 46 2.17 20.82 -2.87
CA LEU A 46 1.41 19.90 -3.72
C LEU A 46 1.42 18.47 -3.17
N GLY A 47 2.55 18.03 -2.62
CA GLY A 47 2.65 16.72 -1.97
C GLY A 47 1.75 16.60 -0.74
N GLU A 48 1.69 17.66 0.08
CA GLU A 48 0.79 17.73 1.24
C GLU A 48 -0.69 17.70 0.82
N LEU A 49 -1.06 18.35 -0.29
CA LEU A 49 -2.41 18.25 -0.85
C LEU A 49 -2.77 16.82 -1.27
N ILE A 50 -1.81 16.06 -1.81
CA ILE A 50 -2.01 14.65 -2.16
C ILE A 50 -2.25 13.83 -0.90
N ILE A 51 -1.40 13.99 0.14
CA ILE A 51 -1.55 13.31 1.44
C ILE A 51 -2.94 13.57 2.01
N GLN A 52 -3.33 14.84 2.18
CA GLN A 52 -4.63 15.19 2.75
C GLN A 52 -5.82 14.67 1.92
N THR A 53 -5.65 14.56 0.60
CA THR A 53 -6.68 14.00 -0.28
C THR A 53 -6.81 12.49 -0.06
N LEU A 54 -5.71 11.75 0.00
CA LEU A 54 -5.71 10.31 0.27
C LEU A 54 -6.26 9.99 1.65
N GLU A 55 -5.81 10.70 2.68
CA GLU A 55 -6.26 10.51 4.07
C GLU A 55 -7.76 10.80 4.24
N ARG A 56 -8.31 11.80 3.53
CA ARG A 56 -9.75 12.08 3.52
C ARG A 56 -10.60 10.94 2.95
N HIS A 57 -9.99 10.07 2.14
CA HIS A 57 -10.62 8.88 1.57
C HIS A 57 -10.25 7.59 2.31
N ASP A 58 -9.77 7.71 3.55
CA ASP A 58 -9.36 6.58 4.41
C ASP A 58 -8.23 5.73 3.78
N ILE A 59 -7.43 6.31 2.89
CA ILE A 59 -6.25 5.67 2.31
C ILE A 59 -5.04 6.02 3.21
N PRO A 60 -4.37 5.01 3.82
CA PRO A 60 -3.19 5.27 4.63
C PRO A 60 -2.05 5.81 3.76
N THR A 61 -1.26 6.73 4.30
CA THR A 61 -0.12 7.34 3.59
C THR A 61 1.14 7.34 4.45
N GLU A 62 2.29 7.19 3.80
CA GLU A 62 3.60 7.51 4.37
C GLU A 62 4.10 8.83 3.75
N ASN A 63 4.46 9.79 4.62
CA ASN A 63 4.96 11.09 4.18
C ASN A 63 6.49 11.01 3.95
N ARG A 64 6.90 11.11 2.67
CA ARG A 64 8.29 11.20 2.24
C ARG A 64 8.54 12.43 1.36
N LEU A 65 7.94 13.56 1.72
CA LEU A 65 8.04 14.82 0.97
C LEU A 65 9.47 15.38 0.96
N GLN A 66 9.75 16.25 -0.02
CA GLN A 66 11.02 16.97 -0.18
C GLN A 66 12.26 16.08 -0.29
N LEU A 67 12.14 14.95 -1.00
CA LEU A 67 13.18 13.93 -1.11
C LEU A 67 14.42 14.41 -1.90
N GLY A 68 14.24 15.29 -2.89
CA GLY A 68 15.36 15.82 -3.68
C GLY A 68 14.93 16.53 -4.96
N GLY A 69 15.84 16.65 -5.93
CA GLY A 69 15.52 17.13 -7.28
C GLY A 69 14.87 16.05 -8.15
N THR A 70 14.47 16.41 -9.38
CA THR A 70 13.75 15.51 -10.31
C THR A 70 14.40 14.13 -10.45
N SER A 71 15.72 14.04 -10.68
CA SER A 71 16.41 12.76 -10.86
C SER A 71 16.33 11.85 -9.63
N VAL A 72 16.37 12.42 -8.43
CA VAL A 72 16.32 11.65 -7.16
C VAL A 72 14.92 11.08 -6.98
N VAL A 73 13.89 11.93 -7.12
CA VAL A 73 12.49 11.52 -6.93
C VAL A 73 12.07 10.51 -8.01
N ARG A 74 12.50 10.72 -9.27
CA ARG A 74 12.24 9.77 -10.35
C ARG A 74 12.89 8.41 -10.11
N SER A 75 14.15 8.38 -9.68
CA SER A 75 14.83 7.12 -9.36
C SER A 75 14.14 6.39 -8.21
N ALA A 76 13.69 7.12 -7.19
CA ALA A 76 12.92 6.54 -6.08
C ALA A 76 11.58 5.93 -6.55
N LEU A 77 10.89 6.59 -7.48
CA LEU A 77 9.65 6.07 -8.07
C LEU A 77 9.91 4.78 -8.88
N GLU A 78 10.95 4.78 -9.72
CA GLU A 78 11.31 3.61 -10.54
C GLU A 78 11.81 2.42 -9.69
N ALA A 79 12.46 2.70 -8.56
CA ALA A 79 12.91 1.69 -7.61
C ALA A 79 11.77 1.16 -6.70
N GLY A 80 10.57 1.75 -6.74
CA GLY A 80 9.46 1.39 -5.86
C GLY A 80 9.65 1.86 -4.42
N GLU A 81 10.50 2.86 -4.18
CA GLU A 81 10.66 3.46 -2.84
C GLU A 81 9.62 4.54 -2.53
N ILE A 82 8.89 5.02 -3.54
CA ILE A 82 7.76 5.94 -3.44
C ILE A 82 6.69 5.52 -4.44
N ASP A 83 5.43 5.85 -4.18
CA ASP A 83 4.30 5.46 -5.04
C ASP A 83 3.79 6.60 -5.92
N VAL A 84 3.83 7.83 -5.40
CA VAL A 84 3.27 8.99 -6.10
C VAL A 84 4.01 10.28 -5.71
N TYR A 85 4.18 11.17 -6.68
CA TYR A 85 4.68 12.52 -6.47
C TYR A 85 4.18 13.47 -7.58
N PRO A 86 4.09 14.79 -7.31
CA PRO A 86 3.73 15.77 -8.33
C PRO A 86 4.92 16.05 -9.27
N GLU A 87 4.68 15.96 -10.59
CA GLU A 87 5.70 16.20 -11.62
C GLU A 87 5.21 17.15 -12.71
N TYR A 88 6.13 17.97 -13.24
CA TYR A 88 5.91 18.87 -14.35
C TYR A 88 5.96 18.12 -15.67
N THR A 89 4.94 18.30 -16.50
CA THR A 89 4.86 17.69 -17.84
C THR A 89 6.08 18.01 -18.72
N GLY A 90 6.65 19.21 -18.58
CA GLY A 90 7.85 19.63 -19.31
C GLY A 90 9.10 18.79 -19.02
N ASN A 91 9.17 18.10 -17.88
CA ASN A 91 10.28 17.20 -17.55
C ASN A 91 10.19 15.85 -18.27
N GLY A 92 9.04 15.54 -18.89
CA GLY A 92 8.82 14.28 -19.59
C GLY A 92 9.88 13.98 -20.65
N ALA A 93 10.33 14.98 -21.40
CA ALA A 93 11.34 14.82 -22.45
C ALA A 93 12.75 14.48 -21.94
N PHE A 94 13.02 14.64 -20.64
CA PHE A 94 14.38 14.53 -20.08
C PHE A 94 14.51 13.47 -18.99
N PHE A 95 13.44 13.19 -18.25
CA PHE A 95 13.48 12.34 -17.06
C PHE A 95 12.52 11.16 -17.09
N LEU A 96 11.58 11.10 -18.04
CA LEU A 96 10.52 10.07 -18.09
C LEU A 96 10.59 9.18 -19.34
N ILE A 97 11.61 9.35 -20.19
CA ILE A 97 11.87 8.55 -21.39
C ILE A 97 12.98 7.52 -21.17
#